data_AF-A0A3E4LH77-F1
#
_entry.id   AF-A0A3E4LH77-F1
#
_cell.length_a   1.000
_cell.length_b   1.000
_cell.length_c   1.000
_cell.angle_alpha   90.00
_cell.angle_beta   90.00
_cell.angle_gamma   90.00
#
_symmetry.space_group_name_H-M   'P 1'
#
loop_
_entity.id
_entity.type
_entity.pdbx_description
1 polymer ?
#
loop_
_entity_poly.entity_id
_entity_poly.type
_entity_poly.pdbx_seq_one_letter_code
_entity_poly.pdbx_strand_id
1 'polypeptide(L)' 'WDNACIESFHSIIKREWLNRFKIRDYKQAYRLIFEYLEAFYNTKRIHSHCDFMSPDEFERVYERTHTKAELLAG' A
#
# COMPACT_ATOMS: atom_id res chain seq x y z
N TRP A 1 6.95 13.72 16.11
CA TRP A 1 7.52 13.13 14.88
C TRP A 1 6.94 11.76 14.56
N ASP A 2 6.00 11.22 15.34
CA ASP A 2 5.35 9.91 15.06
C ASP A 2 4.37 9.92 13.87
N ASN A 3 3.86 11.08 13.47
CA ASN A 3 2.80 11.15 12.46
C ASN A 3 3.32 11.19 11.01
N ALA A 4 4.64 11.27 10.80
CA ALA A 4 5.22 11.52 9.48
C ALA A 4 4.84 10.43 8.44
N CYS A 5 4.82 9.16 8.86
CA CYS A 5 4.46 8.04 7.98
C CYS A 5 2.99 8.12 7.53
N ILE A 6 2.06 8.36 8.46
CA ILE A 6 0.64 8.44 8.12
C ILE A 6 0.29 9.75 7.41
N GLU A 7 0.99 10.85 7.69
CA GLU A 7 0.88 12.10 6.94
C GLU A 7 1.30 11.92 5.47
N SER A 8 2.41 11.22 5.24
CA SER A 8 2.86 10.86 3.89
C SER A 8 1.81 10.01 3.17
N PHE A 9 1.28 8.96 3.84
CA PHE A 9 0.21 8.14 3.30
C PHE A 9 -1.04 8.97 2.94
N HIS A 10 -1.49 9.85 3.83
CA HIS A 10 -2.64 10.72 3.58
C HIS A 10 -2.44 11.68 2.41
N SER A 11 -1.22 12.21 2.23
CA SER A 11 -0.89 13.04 1.07
C SER A 11 -0.98 12.25 -0.24
N ILE A 12 -0.46 11.02 -0.22
CA ILE A 12 -0.45 10.09 -1.36
C ILE A 12 -1.87 9.71 -1.79
N ILE A 13 -2.71 9.18 -0.88
CA ILE A 13 -4.06 8.72 -1.22
C ILE A 13 -4.95 9.87 -1.73
N LYS A 14 -4.78 11.08 -1.19
CA LYS A 14 -5.48 12.27 -1.68
C LYS A 14 -5.10 12.57 -3.13
N ARG A 15 -3.79 12.64 -3.42
CA ARG A 15 -3.26 12.97 -4.74
C ARG A 15 -3.60 11.91 -5.78
N GLU A 16 -3.44 10.64 -5.44
CA GLU A 16 -3.56 9.53 -6.40
C GLU A 16 -5.01 9.10 -6.61
N TRP A 17 -5.88 9.24 -5.61
CA TRP A 17 -7.22 8.66 -5.62
C TRP A 17 -8.32 9.67 -5.29
N LEU A 18 -8.39 10.15 -4.04
CA LEU A 18 -9.60 10.83 -3.53
C LEU A 18 -9.91 12.13 -4.26
N ASN A 19 -8.90 12.89 -4.70
CA ASN A 19 -9.10 14.15 -5.43
C ASN A 19 -9.75 13.96 -6.81
N ARG A 20 -9.85 12.72 -7.31
CA ARG A 20 -10.55 12.39 -8.57
C ARG A 20 -12.06 12.32 -8.42
N PHE A 21 -12.58 12.29 -7.19
CA PHE A 21 -14.00 12.06 -6.91
C PHE A 21 -14.62 13.23 -6.15
N LYS A 22 -15.89 13.51 -6.45
CA LYS A 22 -16.75 14.33 -5.58
C LYS A 22 -17.43 13.39 -4.58
N ILE A 23 -16.88 13.34 -3.36
CA ILE A 23 -17.38 12.50 -2.26
C ILE A 23 -18.62 13.16 -1.67
N ARG A 24 -19.74 12.44 -1.66
CA ARG A 24 -21.06 12.95 -1.24
C ARG A 24 -21.43 12.56 0.19
N ASP A 25 -20.97 11.39 0.62
CA ASP A 25 -21.28 10.82 1.91
C ASP A 25 -20.15 9.90 2.41
N TYR A 26 -20.24 9.56 3.69
CA TYR A 26 -19.26 8.71 4.36
C TYR A 26 -19.17 7.30 3.77
N LYS A 27 -20.29 6.69 3.35
CA LYS A 27 -20.29 5.34 2.77
C LYS A 27 -19.59 5.31 1.41
N GLN A 28 -19.68 6.40 0.64
CA GLN A 28 -18.91 6.55 -0.58
C GLN A 28 -17.42 6.70 -0.27
N ALA A 29 -17.05 7.54 0.71
CA ALA A 29 -15.66 7.72 1.12
C ALA A 29 -15.02 6.39 1.56
N TYR A 30 -15.73 5.63 2.40
CA TYR A 30 -15.28 4.33 2.89
C TYR A 30 -15.00 3.35 1.74
N ARG A 31 -15.93 3.24 0.78
CA ARG A 31 -15.76 2.37 -0.40
C ARG A 31 -14.57 2.79 -1.25
N LEU A 32 -14.39 4.09 -1.49
CA LEU A 32 -13.25 4.59 -2.26
C LEU A 32 -11.91 4.30 -1.59
N ILE A 33 -11.84 4.41 -0.26
CA ILE A 33 -10.64 4.07 0.51
C ILE A 33 -10.37 2.56 0.45
N PHE A 34 -11.41 1.73 0.65
CA PHE A 34 -11.28 0.28 0.55
C PHE A 34 -10.78 -0.15 -0.83
N GLU A 35 -11.39 0.38 -1.90
CA GLU A 35 -10.97 0.10 -3.28
C GLU A 35 -9.53 0.55 -3.52
N TYR A 36 -9.14 1.72 -3.02
CA TYR A 36 -7.75 2.17 -3.14
C TYR A 36 -6.79 1.19 -2.47
N LEU A 37 -7.08 0.71 -1.26
CA LEU A 37 -6.20 -0.20 -0.53
C LEU A 37 -6.05 -1.54 -1.24
N GLU A 38 -7.17 -2.20 -1.54
CA GLU A 38 -7.20 -3.57 -2.04
C GLU A 38 -6.87 -3.67 -3.54
N ALA A 39 -7.45 -2.78 -4.35
CA ALA A 39 -7.36 -2.91 -5.81
C ALA A 39 -6.17 -2.16 -6.42
N PHE A 40 -5.54 -1.23 -5.68
CA PHE A 40 -4.47 -0.40 -6.22
C PHE A 40 -3.22 -0.33 -5.33
N TYR A 41 -3.35 0.10 -4.08
CA TYR A 41 -2.22 0.36 -3.20
C TYR A 41 -1.41 -0.90 -2.94
N ASN A 42 -2.05 -1.95 -2.42
CA ASN A 42 -1.37 -3.20 -2.08
C ASN A 42 -0.92 -3.97 -3.34
N THR A 43 -1.72 -3.93 -4.41
CA THR A 43 -1.57 -4.84 -5.55
C THR A 43 -0.89 -4.24 -6.79
N LYS A 44 -0.79 -2.91 -6.91
CA LYS A 44 -0.31 -2.22 -8.13
C LYS A 44 0.64 -1.06 -7.88
N ARG A 45 0.54 -0.37 -6.75
CA ARG A 45 1.30 0.86 -6.51
C ARG A 45 2.76 0.52 -6.27
N ILE A 46 3.63 0.97 -7.17
CA ILE A 46 5.07 0.76 -7.05
C ILE A 46 5.72 1.80 -6.15
N HIS A 47 6.73 1.38 -5.39
CA HIS A 47 7.52 2.27 -4.53
C HIS A 47 9.00 2.18 -4.92
N SER A 48 9.67 3.32 -5.11
CA SER A 48 11.11 3.34 -5.45
C SER A 48 12.00 2.76 -4.34
N HIS A 49 11.56 2.84 -3.09
CA HIS A 49 12.24 2.22 -1.94
C HIS A 49 12.05 0.68 -1.93
N CYS A 50 11.12 0.17 -2.72
CA CYS A 50 10.66 -1.20 -2.71
C CYS A 50 11.07 -1.93 -4.00
N ASP A 51 12.20 -1.54 -4.59
CA ASP A 51 12.69 -2.04 -5.89
C ASP A 51 11.65 -1.96 -7.03
N PHE A 52 10.79 -0.92 -6.98
CA PHE A 52 9.67 -0.74 -7.92
C PHE A 52 8.62 -1.86 -7.87
N MET A 53 8.54 -2.59 -6.76
CA MET A 53 7.49 -3.57 -6.49
C MET A 53 6.29 -2.94 -5.81
N SER A 54 5.12 -3.57 -5.95
CA SER A 54 3.98 -3.32 -5.08
C SER A 54 4.21 -3.90 -3.67
N PRO A 55 3.51 -3.38 -2.64
CA PRO A 55 3.58 -3.93 -1.29
C PRO A 55 3.38 -5.45 -1.23
N ASP A 56 2.37 -5.99 -1.93
CA ASP A 56 2.11 -7.43 -1.98
C ASP A 56 3.27 -8.21 -2.62
N GLU A 57 3.85 -7.68 -3.70
CA GLU A 57 4.99 -8.32 -4.36
C GLU A 57 6.22 -8.35 -3.45
N PHE A 58 6.47 -7.24 -2.75
CA PHE A 58 7.56 -7.14 -1.81
C PHE A 58 7.40 -8.10 -0.63
N GLU A 59 6.21 -8.16 -0.03
CA GLU A 59 5.92 -9.10 1.05
C GLU A 59 6.11 -10.56 0.60
N ARG A 60 5.61 -10.92 -0.60
CA ARG A 60 5.83 -12.26 -1.17
C ARG A 60 7.30 -12.58 -1.44
N VAL A 61 8.12 -11.60 -1.79
CA VAL A 61 9.57 -11.79 -1.97
C VAL A 61 10.23 -11.96 -0.61
N TYR A 62 9.86 -11.13 0.36
CA TYR A 62 10.36 -11.17 1.73
C TYR A 62 10.05 -12.50 2.42
N GLU A 63 8.82 -13.00 2.32
CA GLU A 63 8.41 -14.31 2.87
C GLU A 63 9.21 -15.45 2.25
N ARG A 64 9.40 -15.43 0.92
CA ARG A 64 10.18 -16.46 0.21
C ARG A 64 11.65 -16.46 0.63
N THR A 65 12.26 -15.30 0.84
CA THR A 65 13.66 -15.21 1.27
C THR A 65 13.84 -15.62 2.72
N HIS A 66 12.93 -15.22 3.62
CA HIS A 66 12.98 -15.58 5.04
C HIS A 66 12.74 -17.07 5.25
N THR A 67 11.70 -17.64 4.64
CA THR A 67 11.40 -19.07 4.72
C THR A 67 12.58 -19.91 4.22
N LYS A 68 13.24 -19.47 3.13
CA LYS A 68 14.41 -20.17 2.59
C LYS A 68 15.63 -20.05 3.49
N ALA A 69 15.83 -18.90 4.14
CA ALA A 69 16.92 -18.71 5.09
C ALA A 69 16.73 -19.58 6.34
N GLU A 70 15.50 -19.68 6.85
CA GLU A 70 15.17 -20.55 7.99
C GLU A 70 15.37 -22.03 7.67
N LEU A 71 14.97 -22.48 6.47
CA LEU A 71 15.18 -23.87 6.02
C LEU A 71 16.65 -24.24 5.80
N LEU A 72 17.52 -23.28 5.47
CA LEU A 72 18.96 -23.52 5.27
C LEU A 72 19.76 -23.39 6.57
N ALA A 73 19.17 -22.82 7.62
CA ALA A 73 19.80 -22.62 8.92
C ALA A 73 19.51 -23.76 9.92
N GLY A 74 18.67 -24.73 9.56
CA GLY A 74 18.39 -25.96 10.31
C GLY A 74 19.12 -27.17 9.74
#